data_AF-A0A5M6I334-F1
#
_entry.id   AF-A0A5M6I334-F1
#
_cell.length_a   1.000
_cell.length_b   1.000
_cell.length_c   1.000
_cell.angle_alpha   90.00
_cell.angle_beta   90.00
_cell.angle_gamma   90.00
#
_symmetry.space_group_name_H-M   'P 1'
#
loop_
_entity.id
_entity.type
_entity.pdbx_description
1 polymer ?
#
loop_
_entity_poly.entity_id
_entity_poly.type
_entity_poly.pdbx_seq_one_letter_code
_entity_poly.pdbx_strand_id
1 'polypeptide(L)'
;MSDVSSRSEGSSRSEGSSRTEGSSRTEVFALDGLDLAALVASRVCHDVISPVGAIVNGLEVLDENNQDEDMRSFALNLIRKSARQASARLQFCRLAFGAAGSAGAEVDTGDAETVARGVLDDERTKLTWDVPRRLMPKNRVKLLLNLVVLAGNTIPRGGVILVRSEGDGFRVVAEGTNPRVPAGIRELLAGHPANGHIDGTLIQPFYTGLLARAAGLSVTVALEQGGVAFNVASA
;
A
#
# COMPACT_ATOMS: atom_id res chain seq x y z
N MET A 1 10.10 66.64 -64.62
CA MET A 1 9.43 65.33 -64.74
C MET A 1 9.07 64.89 -63.33
N SER A 2 7.77 64.71 -63.09
CA SER A 2 7.12 63.94 -62.00
C SER A 2 7.20 64.54 -60.59
N ASP A 3 6.18 65.23 -60.07
CA ASP A 3 4.86 64.79 -59.56
C ASP A 3 4.83 64.22 -58.12
N VAL A 4 3.98 64.86 -57.31
CA VAL A 4 2.96 64.29 -56.41
C VAL A 4 3.39 63.62 -55.08
N SER A 5 3.05 64.33 -54.00
CA SER A 5 2.15 63.91 -52.90
C SER A 5 2.05 62.42 -52.51
N SER A 6 2.16 62.12 -51.22
CA SER A 6 1.05 61.54 -50.41
C SER A 6 1.55 60.76 -49.20
N ARG A 7 0.80 60.90 -48.10
CA ARG A 7 0.77 59.99 -46.95
C ARG A 7 0.23 58.63 -47.40
N SER A 8 0.70 57.54 -46.79
CA SER A 8 -0.14 56.36 -46.59
C SER A 8 0.25 55.59 -45.33
N GLU A 9 -0.80 55.18 -44.63
CA GLU A 9 -0.81 54.30 -43.47
C GLU A 9 -0.43 52.86 -43.88
N GLY A 10 0.15 52.11 -42.93
CA GLY A 10 0.47 50.69 -43.10
C GLY A 10 0.33 49.95 -41.78
N SER A 11 -0.91 49.62 -41.42
CA SER A 11 -1.27 48.61 -40.43
C SER A 11 -0.80 47.23 -40.89
N SER A 12 -0.16 46.43 -40.01
CA SER A 12 -0.35 44.98 -40.02
C SER A 12 0.00 44.34 -38.67
N ARG A 13 -0.99 43.60 -38.17
CA ARG A 13 -0.90 42.59 -37.11
C ARG A 13 -0.12 41.37 -37.62
N SER A 14 0.53 40.64 -36.73
CA SER A 14 0.43 39.16 -36.60
C SER A 14 1.42 38.68 -35.53
N GLU A 15 0.88 38.04 -34.49
CA GLU A 15 1.14 36.62 -34.16
C GLU A 15 2.38 36.49 -33.24
N GLY A 16 2.19 36.25 -31.94
CA GLY A 16 1.60 35.02 -31.46
C GLY A 16 2.68 33.94 -31.41
N SER A 17 3.59 34.02 -30.45
CA SER A 17 4.36 32.85 -30.03
C SER A 17 3.95 32.54 -28.60
N SER A 18 2.91 31.72 -28.50
CA SER A 18 2.52 31.02 -27.31
C SER A 18 3.73 30.24 -26.81
N ARG A 19 4.26 30.65 -25.66
CA ARG A 19 5.09 29.77 -24.84
C ARG A 19 4.21 28.61 -24.44
N THR A 20 4.38 27.49 -25.12
CA THR A 20 3.93 26.19 -24.63
C THR A 20 4.79 25.88 -23.42
N GLU A 21 4.27 26.19 -22.23
CA GLU A 21 4.75 25.61 -20.99
C GLU A 21 4.57 24.09 -21.12
N GLY A 22 5.69 23.41 -21.36
CA GLY A 22 5.74 21.96 -21.34
C GLY A 22 5.33 21.49 -19.95
N SER A 23 4.16 20.85 -19.86
CA SER A 23 3.77 20.06 -18.71
C SER A 23 4.83 18.97 -18.53
N SER A 24 5.78 19.19 -17.60
CA SER A 24 6.71 18.15 -17.19
C SER A 24 5.90 17.09 -16.44
N ARG A 25 5.44 16.07 -17.15
CA ARG A 25 5.01 14.82 -16.51
C ARG A 25 6.23 14.30 -15.77
N THR A 26 6.26 14.46 -14.44
CA THR A 26 7.29 13.86 -13.59
C THR A 26 7.27 12.37 -13.85
N GLU A 27 8.37 11.86 -14.40
CA GLU A 27 8.47 10.46 -14.80
C GLU A 27 8.53 9.59 -13.54
N VAL A 28 7.68 8.56 -13.48
CA VAL A 28 7.64 7.62 -12.36
C VAL A 28 8.98 6.88 -12.30
N PHE A 29 9.54 6.72 -11.10
CA PHE A 29 10.76 5.96 -10.91
C PHE A 29 10.62 4.54 -11.45
N ALA A 30 11.47 4.19 -12.41
CA ALA A 30 11.53 2.87 -13.01
C ALA A 30 12.41 1.97 -12.14
N LEU A 31 11.79 0.99 -11.47
CA LEU A 31 12.49 -0.09 -10.78
C LEU A 31 12.58 -1.29 -11.72
N ASP A 32 13.76 -1.90 -11.85
CA ASP A 32 13.94 -3.11 -12.65
C ASP A 32 13.02 -4.24 -12.16
N GLY A 33 12.57 -5.09 -13.09
CA GLY A 33 11.63 -6.18 -12.78
C GLY A 33 12.21 -7.21 -11.80
N LEU A 34 13.51 -7.49 -11.89
CA LEU A 34 14.21 -8.41 -10.97
C LEU A 34 14.38 -7.77 -9.59
N ASP A 35 14.70 -6.48 -9.54
CA ASP A 35 14.80 -5.74 -8.27
C ASP A 35 13.44 -5.66 -7.56
N LEU A 36 12.37 -5.36 -8.30
CA LEU A 36 11.00 -5.39 -7.76
C LEU A 36 10.66 -6.77 -7.19
N ALA A 37 10.96 -7.84 -7.94
CA ALA A 37 10.71 -9.20 -7.49
C ALA A 37 11.51 -9.55 -6.22
N ALA A 38 12.80 -9.18 -6.19
CA ALA A 38 13.68 -9.40 -5.05
C ALA A 38 13.20 -8.64 -3.79
N LEU A 39 12.83 -7.38 -3.93
CA LEU A 39 12.35 -6.54 -2.82
C LEU A 39 11.00 -7.01 -2.28
N VAL A 40 10.07 -7.40 -3.15
CA VAL A 40 8.79 -8.00 -2.72
C VAL A 40 9.02 -9.34 -2.03
N ALA A 41 9.90 -10.20 -2.56
CA ALA A 41 10.26 -11.46 -1.91
C ALA A 41 10.89 -11.22 -0.53
N SER A 42 11.83 -10.27 -0.43
CA SER A 42 12.44 -9.87 0.84
C SER A 42 11.39 -9.39 1.84
N ARG A 43 10.39 -8.63 1.40
CA ARG A 43 9.31 -8.14 2.27
C ARG A 43 8.45 -9.29 2.81
N VAL A 44 8.07 -10.23 1.94
CA VAL A 44 7.31 -11.42 2.35
C VAL A 44 8.12 -12.26 3.35
N CYS A 45 9.41 -12.49 3.09
CA CYS A 45 10.27 -13.21 4.03
C CYS A 45 10.37 -12.49 5.38
N HIS A 46 10.61 -11.18 5.38
CA HIS A 46 10.68 -10.37 6.60
C HIS A 46 9.44 -10.55 7.50
N ASP A 47 8.24 -10.47 6.91
CA ASP A 47 7.00 -10.52 7.69
C ASP A 47 6.76 -11.91 8.31
N VAL A 48 7.30 -12.98 7.71
CA VAL A 48 7.11 -14.37 8.15
C VAL A 48 8.24 -14.86 9.06
N ILE A 49 9.47 -14.33 8.93
CA ILE A 49 10.64 -14.78 9.70
C ILE A 49 10.39 -14.69 11.21
N SER A 50 9.86 -13.58 11.70
CA SER A 50 9.66 -13.36 13.15
C SER A 50 8.77 -14.43 13.81
N PRO A 51 7.53 -14.72 13.33
CA PRO A 51 6.69 -15.74 13.93
C PRO A 51 7.26 -17.15 13.72
N VAL A 52 7.95 -17.42 12.62
CA VAL A 52 8.64 -18.71 12.44
C VAL A 52 9.76 -18.88 13.48
N GLY A 53 10.58 -17.86 13.71
CA GLY A 53 11.62 -17.88 14.75
C GLY A 53 11.04 -18.10 16.14
N ALA A 54 9.91 -17.46 16.46
CA ALA A 54 9.23 -17.68 17.74
C ALA A 54 8.70 -19.11 17.93
N ILE A 55 8.35 -19.82 16.85
CA ILE A 55 8.01 -21.25 16.91
C ILE A 55 9.25 -22.08 17.27
N VAL A 56 10.38 -21.81 16.59
CA VAL A 56 11.64 -22.51 16.86
C VAL A 56 12.08 -22.31 18.31
N ASN A 57 12.07 -21.06 18.80
CA ASN A 57 12.41 -20.75 20.19
C ASN A 57 11.49 -21.49 21.18
N GLY A 58 10.19 -21.59 20.88
CA GLY A 58 9.26 -22.34 21.72
C GLY A 58 9.54 -23.84 21.74
N LEU A 59 10.00 -24.42 20.63
CA LEU A 59 10.41 -25.83 20.56
C LEU A 59 11.70 -26.07 21.36
N GLU A 60 12.68 -25.18 21.23
CA GLU A 60 13.93 -25.25 22.01
C GLU A 60 13.65 -25.26 23.51
N VAL A 61 12.72 -24.44 23.97
CA VAL A 61 12.24 -24.43 25.37
C VAL A 61 11.64 -25.79 25.74
N LEU A 62 10.81 -26.41 24.89
CA LEU A 62 10.21 -27.73 25.18
C LEU A 62 11.21 -28.90 25.24
N ASP A 63 12.37 -28.77 24.59
CA ASP A 63 13.42 -29.79 24.54
C ASP A 63 14.32 -29.78 25.79
N GLU A 64 14.21 -28.76 26.65
CA GLU A 64 14.95 -28.68 27.90
C GLU A 64 14.39 -29.66 28.96
N ASN A 65 15.23 -30.56 29.47
CA ASN A 65 14.82 -31.68 30.33
C ASN A 65 14.36 -31.31 31.75
N ASN A 66 14.44 -30.04 32.18
CA ASN A 66 14.22 -29.60 33.56
C ASN A 66 13.21 -28.45 33.69
N GLN A 67 12.21 -28.38 32.81
CA GLN A 67 11.24 -27.29 32.85
C GLN A 67 10.03 -27.62 33.72
N ASP A 68 9.55 -26.60 34.44
CA ASP A 68 8.29 -26.67 35.16
C ASP A 68 7.08 -26.62 34.19
N GLU A 69 5.91 -26.99 34.72
CA GLU A 69 4.68 -27.06 33.92
C GLU A 69 4.28 -25.68 33.36
N ASP A 70 4.62 -24.61 34.08
CA ASP A 70 4.33 -23.24 33.67
C ASP A 70 5.16 -22.83 32.44
N MET A 71 6.46 -23.13 32.42
CA MET A 71 7.32 -22.87 31.26
C MET A 71 6.90 -23.70 30.04
N ARG A 72 6.55 -24.97 30.24
CA ARG A 72 6.03 -25.84 29.18
C ARG A 72 4.74 -25.27 28.59
N SER A 73 3.80 -24.84 29.43
CA SER A 73 2.54 -24.22 29.01
C SER A 73 2.78 -22.92 28.25
N PHE A 74 3.69 -22.08 28.72
CA PHE A 74 4.10 -20.86 28.03
C PHE A 74 4.66 -21.15 26.63
N ALA A 75 5.57 -22.12 26.50
CA ALA A 75 6.17 -22.51 25.24
C ALA A 75 5.14 -23.01 24.22
N LEU A 76 4.21 -23.88 24.66
CA LEU A 76 3.11 -24.35 23.80
C LEU A 76 2.19 -23.20 23.34
N ASN A 77 1.91 -22.24 24.23
CA ASN A 77 1.14 -21.06 23.87
C ASN A 77 1.88 -20.15 22.89
N LEU A 78 3.19 -19.96 23.07
CA LEU A 78 4.05 -19.22 22.15
C LEU A 78 4.05 -19.86 20.75
N ILE A 79 4.25 -21.18 20.67
CA ILE A 79 4.20 -21.93 19.40
C ILE A 79 2.84 -21.75 18.73
N ARG A 80 1.74 -21.96 19.48
CA ARG A 80 0.38 -21.86 18.93
C ARG A 80 0.07 -20.46 18.41
N LYS A 81 0.43 -19.42 19.16
CA LYS A 81 0.23 -18.02 18.75
C LYS A 81 1.05 -17.70 17.51
N SER A 82 2.32 -18.07 17.51
CA SER A 82 3.25 -17.79 16.42
C SER A 82 2.89 -18.54 15.14
N ALA A 83 2.45 -19.81 15.23
CA ALA A 83 1.96 -20.58 14.09
C ALA A 83 0.71 -19.96 13.43
N ARG A 84 -0.22 -19.44 14.24
CA ARG A 84 -1.39 -18.71 13.75
C ARG A 84 -0.97 -17.42 13.03
N GLN A 85 -0.05 -16.65 13.63
CA GLN A 85 0.49 -15.42 13.03
C GLN A 85 1.21 -15.69 11.70
N ALA A 86 2.07 -16.71 11.64
CA ALA A 86 2.75 -17.11 10.41
C ALA A 86 1.76 -17.51 9.31
N SER A 87 0.76 -18.33 9.66
CA SER A 87 -0.29 -18.76 8.73
C SER A 87 -1.09 -17.58 8.17
N ALA A 88 -1.53 -16.66 9.03
CA ALA A 88 -2.27 -15.48 8.61
C ALA A 88 -1.45 -14.57 7.68
N ARG A 89 -0.17 -14.35 8.01
CA ARG A 89 0.74 -13.55 7.17
C ARG A 89 0.99 -14.21 5.81
N LEU A 90 1.17 -15.53 5.76
CA LEU A 90 1.32 -16.26 4.50
C LEU A 90 0.06 -16.17 3.63
N GLN A 91 -1.11 -16.35 4.22
CA GLN A 91 -2.39 -16.22 3.51
C GLN A 91 -2.59 -14.81 2.95
N PHE A 92 -2.29 -13.78 3.76
CA PHE A 92 -2.31 -12.39 3.31
C PHE A 92 -1.31 -12.14 2.19
N CYS A 93 -0.05 -12.55 2.35
CA CYS A 93 1.00 -12.32 1.36
C CYS A 93 0.66 -12.99 0.02
N ARG A 94 0.09 -14.20 0.07
CA ARG A 94 -0.38 -14.92 -1.13
C ARG A 94 -1.38 -14.10 -1.93
N LEU A 95 -2.28 -13.37 -1.28
CA LEU A 95 -3.30 -12.57 -1.95
C LEU A 95 -2.80 -11.17 -2.34
N ALA A 96 -2.08 -10.49 -1.43
CA ALA A 96 -1.61 -9.11 -1.60
C ALA A 96 -0.43 -8.98 -2.57
N PHE A 97 0.48 -9.97 -2.58
CA PHE A 97 1.71 -9.95 -3.39
C PHE A 97 1.75 -11.06 -4.43
N GLY A 98 1.24 -12.25 -4.08
CA GLY A 98 1.32 -13.45 -4.91
C GLY A 98 0.59 -13.37 -6.26
N ALA A 99 0.93 -14.30 -7.15
CA ALA A 99 0.29 -14.43 -8.46
C ALA A 99 -1.10 -15.07 -8.32
N ALA A 100 -2.15 -14.26 -8.15
CA ALA A 100 -3.53 -14.73 -8.26
C ALA A 100 -3.99 -14.68 -9.73
N GLY A 101 -3.92 -15.83 -10.42
CA GLY A 101 -4.51 -16.05 -11.74
C GLY A 101 -3.88 -15.29 -12.93
N SER A 102 -4.39 -15.58 -14.13
CA SER A 102 -3.98 -14.99 -15.41
C SER A 102 -4.36 -13.51 -15.55
N ALA A 103 -4.08 -12.90 -16.71
CA ALA A 103 -4.65 -11.60 -17.06
C ALA A 103 -6.19 -11.66 -16.95
N GLY A 104 -6.81 -10.63 -16.39
CA GLY A 104 -8.27 -10.59 -16.17
C GLY A 104 -8.79 -11.39 -14.98
N ALA A 105 -7.92 -12.04 -14.19
CA ALA A 105 -8.38 -12.77 -13.01
C ALA A 105 -9.02 -11.83 -11.97
N GLU A 106 -10.14 -12.31 -11.42
CA GLU A 106 -10.87 -11.66 -10.35
C GLU A 106 -10.63 -12.36 -9.01
N VAL A 107 -10.78 -11.61 -7.94
CA VAL A 107 -10.62 -12.06 -6.56
C VAL A 107 -11.84 -11.63 -5.76
N ASP A 108 -12.33 -12.51 -4.88
CA ASP A 108 -13.44 -12.22 -3.97
C ASP A 108 -13.00 -11.24 -2.88
N THR A 109 -13.70 -10.12 -2.74
CA THR A 109 -13.44 -9.13 -1.67
C THR A 109 -13.70 -9.69 -0.27
N GLY A 110 -14.50 -10.75 -0.12
CA GLY A 110 -14.66 -11.47 1.14
C GLY A 110 -13.41 -12.28 1.55
N ASP A 111 -12.67 -12.83 0.58
CA ASP A 111 -11.38 -13.46 0.85
C ASP A 111 -10.36 -12.41 1.29
N ALA A 112 -10.42 -11.21 0.67
CA ALA A 112 -9.59 -10.07 1.05
C ALA A 112 -9.86 -9.61 2.49
N GLU A 113 -11.14 -9.48 2.87
CA GLU A 113 -11.53 -9.17 4.25
C GLU A 113 -10.96 -10.20 5.23
N THR A 114 -11.15 -11.49 4.91
CA THR A 114 -10.73 -12.61 5.77
C THR A 114 -9.23 -12.55 6.07
N VAL A 115 -8.39 -12.36 5.04
CA VAL A 115 -6.93 -12.31 5.24
C VAL A 115 -6.49 -10.99 5.89
N ALA A 116 -7.18 -9.88 5.64
CA ALA A 116 -6.88 -8.59 6.27
C ALA A 116 -7.14 -8.65 7.78
N ARG A 117 -8.29 -9.22 8.19
CA ARG A 117 -8.61 -9.45 9.61
C ARG A 117 -7.58 -10.35 10.28
N GLY A 118 -7.17 -11.43 9.61
CA GLY A 118 -6.17 -12.35 10.16
C GLY A 118 -4.82 -11.70 10.49
N VAL A 119 -4.46 -10.60 9.83
CA VAL A 119 -3.18 -9.90 10.05
C VAL A 119 -3.32 -8.70 10.99
N LEU A 120 -4.46 -7.99 10.97
CA LEU A 120 -4.60 -6.69 11.63
C LEU A 120 -5.60 -6.65 12.78
N ASP A 121 -6.55 -7.58 12.87
CA ASP A 121 -7.55 -7.57 13.94
C ASP A 121 -6.97 -8.27 15.17
N ASP A 122 -6.55 -7.46 16.14
CA ASP A 122 -5.99 -7.91 17.41
C ASP A 122 -6.54 -7.09 18.59
N GLU A 123 -5.99 -7.25 19.79
CA GLU A 123 -6.45 -6.52 20.98
C GLU A 123 -6.27 -5.00 20.86
N ARG A 124 -5.30 -4.56 20.05
CA ARG A 124 -4.88 -3.18 19.91
C ARG A 124 -5.50 -2.49 18.69
N THR A 125 -5.78 -3.24 17.63
CA THR A 125 -6.27 -2.70 16.34
C THR A 125 -7.51 -3.46 15.90
N LYS A 126 -8.57 -2.72 15.55
CA LYS A 126 -9.82 -3.30 15.02
C LYS A 126 -10.03 -2.93 13.56
N LEU A 127 -10.53 -3.88 12.78
CA LEU A 127 -10.85 -3.68 11.36
C LEU A 127 -12.37 -3.62 11.18
N THR A 128 -12.88 -2.49 10.70
CA THR A 128 -14.27 -2.33 10.26
C THR A 128 -14.28 -2.38 8.74
N TRP A 129 -15.09 -3.26 8.16
CA TRP A 129 -15.10 -3.55 6.74
C TRP A 129 -16.48 -3.32 6.15
N ASP A 130 -16.57 -2.33 5.28
CA ASP A 130 -17.78 -1.89 4.58
C ASP A 130 -17.50 -1.82 3.07
N VAL A 131 -17.04 -2.97 2.55
CA VAL A 131 -16.86 -3.22 1.12
C VAL A 131 -17.76 -4.41 0.78
N PRO A 132 -18.71 -4.26 -0.16
CA PRO A 132 -19.59 -5.36 -0.56
C PRO A 132 -18.79 -6.58 -1.04
N ARG A 133 -19.26 -7.77 -0.67
CA ARG A 133 -18.70 -9.02 -1.18
C ARG A 133 -18.98 -9.15 -2.67
N ARG A 134 -17.93 -9.18 -3.49
CA ARG A 134 -18.02 -9.34 -4.94
C ARG A 134 -16.68 -9.79 -5.51
N LEU A 135 -16.73 -10.31 -6.74
CA LEU A 135 -15.53 -10.46 -7.55
C LEU A 135 -15.07 -9.09 -8.05
N MET A 136 -13.76 -8.89 -8.02
CA MET A 136 -13.11 -7.66 -8.45
C MET A 136 -11.76 -7.95 -9.11
N PRO A 137 -11.30 -7.15 -10.10
CA PRO A 137 -9.99 -7.31 -10.70
C PRO A 137 -8.86 -7.40 -9.66
N LYS A 138 -7.97 -8.38 -9.83
CA LYS A 138 -6.93 -8.73 -8.85
C LYS A 138 -6.10 -7.54 -8.35
N ASN A 139 -5.73 -6.61 -9.23
CA ASN A 139 -4.88 -5.47 -8.85
C ASN A 139 -5.61 -4.50 -7.92
N ARG A 140 -6.94 -4.40 -8.02
CA ARG A 140 -7.75 -3.58 -7.12
C ARG A 140 -7.85 -4.22 -5.73
N VAL A 141 -7.98 -5.55 -5.65
CA VAL A 141 -7.97 -6.27 -4.37
C VAL A 141 -6.59 -6.21 -3.71
N LYS A 142 -5.52 -6.39 -4.49
CA LYS A 142 -4.14 -6.23 -4.00
C LYS A 142 -3.87 -4.81 -3.49
N LEU A 143 -4.37 -3.80 -4.20
CA LEU A 143 -4.30 -2.40 -3.78
C LEU A 143 -4.99 -2.22 -2.42
N LEU A 144 -6.23 -2.68 -2.29
CA LEU A 144 -6.99 -2.59 -1.05
C LEU A 144 -6.26 -3.24 0.14
N LEU A 145 -5.75 -4.46 -0.03
CA LEU A 145 -5.00 -5.17 1.01
C LEU A 145 -3.75 -4.40 1.46
N ASN A 146 -3.00 -3.85 0.51
CA ASN A 146 -1.81 -3.07 0.85
C ASN A 146 -2.15 -1.76 1.55
N LEU A 147 -3.20 -1.05 1.11
CA LEU A 147 -3.66 0.18 1.77
C LEU A 147 -4.08 -0.06 3.22
N VAL A 148 -4.73 -1.19 3.50
CA VAL A 148 -5.15 -1.57 4.84
C VAL A 148 -3.95 -1.79 5.78
N VAL A 149 -2.84 -2.38 5.28
CA VAL A 149 -1.59 -2.48 6.06
C VAL A 149 -0.92 -1.11 6.23
N LEU A 150 -0.89 -0.28 5.18
CA LEU A 150 -0.34 1.08 5.28
C LEU A 150 -1.11 1.93 6.28
N ALA A 151 -2.43 1.79 6.34
CA ALA A 151 -3.29 2.43 7.33
C ALA A 151 -2.98 1.96 8.76
N GLY A 152 -2.76 0.66 8.98
CA GLY A 152 -2.30 0.17 10.29
C GLY A 152 -0.97 0.80 10.74
N ASN A 153 -0.07 1.09 9.81
CA ASN A 153 1.22 1.74 10.12
C ASN A 153 1.07 3.21 10.54
N THR A 154 -0.07 3.86 10.31
CA THR A 154 -0.31 5.26 10.71
C THR A 154 -0.81 5.39 12.14
N ILE A 155 -1.25 4.29 12.76
CA ILE A 155 -1.78 4.20 14.13
C ILE A 155 -0.91 3.27 15.00
N PRO A 156 0.35 3.65 15.30
CA PRO A 156 1.31 2.77 15.98
C PRO A 156 0.90 2.35 17.39
N ARG A 157 -0.08 3.02 18.00
CA ARG A 157 -0.64 2.71 19.32
C ARG A 157 -1.96 1.93 19.26
N GLY A 158 -2.40 1.55 18.06
CA GLY A 158 -3.71 0.94 17.88
C GLY A 158 -4.83 1.92 17.61
N GLY A 159 -6.02 1.36 17.44
CA GLY A 159 -7.22 2.09 17.06
C GLY A 159 -8.12 1.29 16.12
N VAL A 160 -8.81 1.98 15.23
CA VAL A 160 -9.76 1.39 14.28
C VAL A 160 -9.31 1.71 12.86
N ILE A 161 -9.28 0.70 11.99
CA ILE A 161 -9.12 0.84 10.55
C ILE A 161 -10.50 0.61 9.94
N LEU A 162 -11.01 1.61 9.24
CA LEU A 162 -12.30 1.59 8.56
C LEU A 162 -12.07 1.54 7.06
N VAL A 163 -12.60 0.50 6.42
CA VAL A 163 -12.47 0.24 4.99
C VAL A 163 -13.83 0.41 4.35
N ARG A 164 -13.96 1.32 3.38
CA ARG A 164 -15.20 1.60 2.66
C ARG A 164 -15.01 1.54 1.16
N SER A 165 -16.03 1.08 0.45
CA SER A 165 -16.16 1.31 -0.99
C SER A 165 -16.72 2.72 -1.21
N GLU A 166 -16.07 3.54 -2.04
CA GLU A 166 -16.55 4.88 -2.40
C GLU A 166 -16.52 5.05 -3.91
N GLY A 167 -17.69 5.21 -4.52
CA GLY A 167 -17.81 5.30 -5.98
C GLY A 167 -17.16 4.11 -6.70
N ASP A 168 -16.19 4.40 -7.56
CA ASP A 168 -15.40 3.43 -8.29
C ASP A 168 -14.07 3.09 -7.59
N GLY A 169 -13.85 3.54 -6.36
CA GLY A 169 -12.61 3.38 -5.60
C GLY A 169 -12.85 2.89 -4.16
N PHE A 170 -11.95 3.28 -3.27
CA PHE A 170 -11.94 2.87 -1.88
C PHE A 170 -11.51 4.02 -0.98
N ARG A 171 -12.00 4.01 0.25
CA ARG A 171 -11.50 4.87 1.32
C ARG A 171 -11.11 4.01 2.51
N VAL A 172 -9.86 4.16 2.95
CA VAL A 172 -9.32 3.47 4.13
C VAL A 172 -8.90 4.52 5.14
N VAL A 173 -9.55 4.56 6.31
CA VAL A 173 -9.26 5.52 7.36
C VAL A 173 -8.75 4.78 8.58
N ALA A 174 -7.60 5.17 9.10
CA ALA A 174 -7.07 4.69 10.36
C ALA A 174 -7.18 5.77 11.43
N GLU A 175 -8.00 5.52 12.44
CA GLU A 175 -8.23 6.40 13.59
C GLU A 175 -7.61 5.80 14.83
N GLY A 176 -6.95 6.60 15.64
CA GLY A 176 -6.24 6.10 16.81
C GLY A 176 -5.54 7.16 17.62
N THR A 177 -4.81 6.75 18.65
CA THR A 177 -4.07 7.69 19.49
C THR A 177 -2.81 8.16 18.77
N ASN A 178 -2.67 9.47 18.57
CA ASN A 178 -1.54 10.12 17.90
C ASN A 178 -1.26 9.56 16.48
N PRO A 179 -2.24 9.66 15.57
CA PRO A 179 -2.09 9.17 14.21
C PRO A 179 -1.06 10.03 13.46
N ARG A 180 -0.26 9.41 12.60
CA ARG A 180 0.77 10.12 11.83
C ARG A 180 0.90 9.56 10.43
N VAL A 181 1.18 10.45 9.48
CA VAL A 181 1.55 10.08 8.11
C VAL A 181 3.04 9.72 8.10
N PRO A 182 3.43 8.49 7.73
CA PRO A 182 4.85 8.12 7.60
C PRO A 182 5.57 9.03 6.59
N ALA A 183 6.80 9.40 6.90
CA ALA A 183 7.60 10.24 6.01
C ALA A 183 7.80 9.57 4.64
N GLY A 184 7.69 10.33 3.55
CA GLY A 184 7.91 9.82 2.19
C GLY A 184 6.77 8.97 1.61
N ILE A 185 5.73 8.65 2.38
CA ILE A 185 4.69 7.72 1.90
C ILE A 185 3.93 8.26 0.69
N ARG A 186 3.69 9.57 0.63
CA ARG A 186 2.96 10.22 -0.47
C ARG A 186 3.77 10.14 -1.75
N GLU A 187 5.06 10.43 -1.64
CA GLU A 187 6.03 10.40 -2.71
C GLU A 187 6.20 8.97 -3.23
N LEU A 188 6.31 7.98 -2.34
CA LEU A 188 6.40 6.56 -2.71
C LEU A 188 5.14 6.05 -3.43
N LEU A 189 3.95 6.39 -2.93
CA LEU A 189 2.68 6.06 -3.59
C LEU A 189 2.59 6.70 -4.98
N ALA A 190 3.04 7.95 -5.11
CA ALA A 190 3.14 8.64 -6.39
C ALA A 190 4.22 8.04 -7.32
N GLY A 191 5.11 7.17 -6.80
CA GLY A 191 6.18 6.53 -7.56
C GLY A 191 7.46 7.35 -7.64
N HIS A 192 7.70 8.26 -6.70
CA HIS A 192 8.84 9.18 -6.68
C HIS A 192 9.61 9.03 -5.36
N PRO A 193 10.41 7.96 -5.15
CA PRO A 193 11.25 7.85 -3.96
C PRO A 193 12.20 9.04 -3.84
N ALA A 194 12.28 9.65 -2.66
CA ALA A 194 13.01 10.89 -2.42
C ALA A 194 14.49 10.87 -2.86
N ASN A 195 15.14 9.70 -2.77
CA ASN A 195 16.55 9.52 -3.09
C ASN A 195 16.79 8.65 -4.34
N GLY A 196 15.76 8.35 -5.13
CA GLY A 196 15.90 7.43 -6.27
C GLY A 196 16.27 6.00 -5.87
N HIS A 197 15.97 5.59 -4.64
CA HIS A 197 16.28 4.27 -4.10
C HIS A 197 15.06 3.67 -3.39
N ILE A 198 14.86 2.36 -3.57
CA ILE A 198 13.83 1.57 -2.88
C ILE A 198 14.52 0.41 -2.17
N ASP A 199 14.27 0.30 -0.87
CA ASP A 199 14.69 -0.84 -0.05
C ASP A 199 13.50 -1.66 0.45
N GLY A 200 13.75 -2.68 1.27
CA GLY A 200 12.71 -3.56 1.81
C GLY A 200 11.67 -2.87 2.71
N THR A 201 11.97 -1.69 3.25
CA THR A 201 11.03 -0.90 4.05
C THR A 201 10.15 -0.01 3.17
N LEU A 202 10.70 0.48 2.06
CA LEU A 202 10.02 1.38 1.12
C LEU A 202 9.24 0.64 0.02
N ILE A 203 9.53 -0.65 -0.19
CA ILE A 203 8.91 -1.42 -1.28
C ILE A 203 7.39 -1.50 -1.17
N GLN A 204 6.82 -1.63 0.04
CA GLN A 204 5.38 -1.79 0.19
C GLN A 204 4.58 -0.55 -0.26
N PRO A 205 4.86 0.68 0.22
CA PRO A 205 4.17 1.86 -0.29
C PRO A 205 4.42 2.11 -1.78
N PHE A 206 5.64 1.83 -2.28
CA PHE A 206 5.94 1.96 -3.71
C PHE A 206 5.13 0.98 -4.58
N TYR A 207 5.09 -0.29 -4.18
CA TYR A 207 4.29 -1.34 -4.83
C TYR A 207 2.79 -1.03 -4.79
N THR A 208 2.29 -0.46 -3.68
CA THR A 208 0.91 0.03 -3.58
C THR A 208 0.61 1.08 -4.65
N GLY A 209 1.53 2.01 -4.88
CA GLY A 209 1.44 3.00 -5.96
C GLY A 209 1.41 2.37 -7.35
N LEU A 210 2.27 1.36 -7.59
CA LEU A 210 2.29 0.62 -8.86
C LEU A 210 0.96 -0.11 -9.12
N LEU A 211 0.37 -0.72 -8.09
CA LEU A 211 -0.93 -1.38 -8.19
C LEU A 211 -2.05 -0.41 -8.55
N ALA A 212 -2.05 0.78 -7.95
CA ALA A 212 -3.02 1.82 -8.27
C ALA A 212 -2.93 2.22 -9.75
N ARG A 213 -1.73 2.55 -10.24
CA ARG A 213 -1.49 2.90 -11.65
C ARG A 213 -1.88 1.77 -12.60
N ALA A 214 -1.51 0.52 -12.27
CA ALA A 214 -1.86 -0.66 -13.05
C ALA A 214 -3.37 -0.94 -13.09
N ALA A 215 -4.16 -0.35 -12.17
CA ALA A 215 -5.61 -0.42 -12.13
C ALA A 215 -6.30 0.85 -12.69
N GLY A 216 -5.55 1.83 -13.19
CA GLY A 216 -6.10 3.12 -13.65
C GLY A 216 -6.56 4.02 -12.50
N LEU A 217 -6.02 3.83 -11.30
CA LEU A 217 -6.40 4.53 -10.08
C LEU A 217 -5.24 5.37 -9.54
N SER A 218 -5.56 6.34 -8.70
CA SER A 218 -4.61 7.14 -7.92
C SER A 218 -4.89 6.96 -6.42
N VAL A 219 -3.87 7.19 -5.59
CA VAL A 219 -3.98 7.14 -4.12
C VAL A 219 -3.54 8.47 -3.54
N THR A 220 -4.37 9.06 -2.69
CA THR A 220 -4.02 10.25 -1.91
C THR A 220 -4.04 9.93 -0.42
N VAL A 221 -3.21 10.63 0.36
CA VAL A 221 -3.10 10.43 1.82
C VAL A 221 -3.31 11.75 2.54
N ALA A 222 -4.32 11.84 3.39
CA ALA A 222 -4.64 13.03 4.17
C ALA A 222 -4.58 12.74 5.67
N LEU A 223 -4.03 13.68 6.44
CA LEU A 223 -4.22 13.69 7.89
C LEU A 223 -5.57 14.35 8.15
N GLU A 224 -6.46 13.68 8.87
CA GLU A 224 -7.79 14.16 9.24
C GLU A 224 -7.91 14.27 10.76
N GLN A 225 -9.01 14.83 11.25
CA GLN A 225 -9.25 14.89 12.70
C GLN A 225 -9.34 13.48 13.27
N GLY A 226 -8.35 13.10 14.08
CA GLY A 226 -8.31 11.80 14.77
C GLY A 226 -7.77 10.63 13.95
N GLY A 227 -7.35 10.83 12.70
CA GLY A 227 -6.88 9.73 11.86
C GLY A 227 -6.11 10.12 10.59
N VAL A 228 -5.72 9.11 9.83
CA VAL A 228 -5.15 9.25 8.48
C VAL A 228 -6.05 8.53 7.48
N ALA A 229 -6.43 9.23 6.42
CA ALA A 229 -7.26 8.69 5.34
C ALA A 229 -6.42 8.45 4.08
N PHE A 230 -6.62 7.27 3.48
CA PHE A 230 -6.15 6.90 2.16
C PHE A 230 -7.36 6.88 1.24
N ASN A 231 -7.40 7.77 0.24
CA ASN A 231 -8.48 7.84 -0.73
C ASN A 231 -8.00 7.32 -2.08
N VAL A 232 -8.76 6.42 -2.67
CA VAL A 232 -8.52 5.84 -4.00
C VAL A 232 -9.61 6.31 -4.94
N ALA A 233 -9.23 6.90 -6.07
CA ALA A 233 -10.13 7.36 -7.10
C ALA A 233 -9.54 7.08 -8.49
N SER A 234 -10.37 7.15 -9.54
CA SER A 234 -9.88 7.17 -10.93
C SER A 234 -8.78 8.24 -11.11
N ALA A 235 -7.71 7.84 -11.81
CA ALA A 235 -6.54 8.69 -12.08
C ALA A 235 -6.80 9.74 -13.17
#